data_AF-A0A218ZUE8-F1
#
_entry.id   AF-A0A218ZUE8-F1
#
_cell.length_a   1.000
_cell.length_b   1.000
_cell.length_c   1.000
_cell.angle_alpha   90.00
_cell.angle_beta   90.00
_cell.angle_gamma   90.00
#
_symmetry.space_group_name_H-M   'P 1'
#
loop_
_entity.id
_entity.type
_entity.pdbx_description
1 polymer ?
#
loop_
_entity_poly.entity_id
_entity_poly.type
_entity_poly.pdbx_seq_one_letter_code
_entity_poly.pdbx_strand_id
1 'polypeptide(L)'
;MDKSHNILMIALVVVVLASGVSLGYAATHINATPASKAVSLTLVINPDRFFNSSVGTQPSYFILNNGTLQSAEYIYLPQYSTIALTIIDWDSGSSYVSAQYANVSGTSNNQVAIYNSTAVNDTSMPQANESPWMTSFVNVSNIAHTFTVSGNGMNVNIPVQGLSTELATFQTSAPGQYIWVCNAMCGTGPGGAGGAMATAGWMWGYINVM
;
A
#
# COMPACT_ATOMS: atom_id res chain seq x y z
N MET A 1 -37.27 1.07 -79.14
CA MET A 1 -38.43 1.92 -78.78
C MET A 1 -38.67 1.70 -77.31
N ASP A 2 -38.71 2.66 -76.41
CA ASP A 2 -38.68 4.11 -76.45
C ASP A 2 -38.60 4.55 -74.97
N LYS A 3 -37.96 5.69 -74.68
CA LYS A 3 -38.12 6.60 -73.51
C LYS A 3 -38.26 5.99 -72.10
N SER A 4 -37.62 6.51 -71.07
CA SER A 4 -37.44 7.91 -70.69
C SER A 4 -36.51 7.91 -69.47
N HIS A 5 -35.46 8.72 -69.44
CA HIS A 5 -35.45 10.03 -68.76
C HIS A 5 -35.94 9.95 -67.31
N ASN A 6 -35.28 10.44 -66.28
CA ASN A 6 -34.08 11.24 -66.03
C ASN A 6 -34.31 11.69 -64.56
N ILE A 7 -33.32 12.36 -63.99
CA ILE A 7 -33.47 13.26 -62.82
C ILE A 7 -33.49 12.52 -61.48
N LEU A 8 -32.75 12.88 -60.46
CA LEU A 8 -31.59 13.73 -60.21
C LEU A 8 -31.45 13.60 -58.69
N MET A 9 -30.25 13.26 -58.24
CA MET A 9 -29.68 13.63 -56.95
C MET A 9 -30.32 13.19 -55.62
N ILE A 10 -29.50 12.41 -54.91
CA ILE A 10 -29.07 12.62 -53.51
C ILE A 10 -30.14 12.36 -52.45
N ALA A 11 -30.02 11.23 -51.75
CA ALA A 11 -29.85 11.23 -50.29
C ALA A 11 -29.65 9.80 -49.76
N LEU A 12 -28.40 9.47 -49.45
CA LEU A 12 -27.98 8.90 -48.17
C LEU A 12 -28.98 7.96 -47.45
N VAL A 13 -29.05 6.68 -47.81
CA VAL A 13 -29.54 5.62 -46.91
C VAL A 13 -28.84 4.28 -47.21
N VAL A 14 -27.98 3.86 -46.28
CA VAL A 14 -27.71 2.47 -45.84
C VAL A 14 -27.33 1.45 -46.91
N VAL A 15 -26.03 1.09 -47.00
CA VAL A 15 -25.54 -0.30 -46.92
C VAL A 15 -24.06 -0.28 -46.55
N VAL A 16 -23.72 -0.38 -45.26
CA VAL A 16 -22.47 -1.06 -44.85
C VAL A 16 -22.84 -1.94 -43.66
N LEU A 17 -23.35 -3.14 -43.98
CA LEU A 17 -23.27 -4.26 -43.07
C LEU A 17 -22.41 -5.34 -43.75
N ALA A 18 -21.31 -5.62 -43.06
CA ALA A 18 -20.63 -6.91 -42.99
C ALA A 18 -19.94 -7.42 -44.26
N SER A 19 -18.63 -7.14 -44.33
CA SER A 19 -17.54 -8.13 -44.39
C SER A 19 -16.32 -7.41 -45.00
N GLY A 20 -15.34 -6.98 -44.23
CA GLY A 20 -14.46 -7.87 -43.47
C GLY A 20 -13.13 -8.03 -44.21
N VAL A 21 -12.42 -6.93 -44.46
CA VAL A 21 -10.99 -6.92 -44.81
C VAL A 21 -10.37 -5.68 -44.16
N SER A 22 -9.96 -5.78 -42.90
CA SER A 22 -9.01 -4.83 -42.33
C SER A 22 -7.60 -5.33 -42.60
N LEU A 23 -6.88 -4.57 -43.41
CA LEU A 23 -5.45 -4.69 -43.64
C LEU A 23 -4.74 -4.65 -42.28
N GLY A 24 -4.17 -5.79 -41.87
CA GLY A 24 -3.35 -5.89 -40.68
C GLY A 24 -2.05 -5.13 -40.88
N TYR A 25 -1.97 -3.92 -40.31
CA TYR A 25 -0.67 -3.37 -39.93
C TYR A 25 -0.09 -4.30 -38.86
N ALA A 26 0.98 -5.03 -39.22
CA ALA A 26 1.79 -5.75 -38.24
C ALA A 26 2.52 -4.71 -37.38
N ALA A 27 1.86 -4.25 -36.32
CA ALA A 27 2.56 -3.64 -35.20
C ALA A 27 3.47 -4.73 -34.62
N THR A 28 4.77 -4.53 -34.71
CA THR A 28 5.73 -5.32 -33.96
C THR A 28 5.30 -5.31 -32.50
N HIS A 29 4.89 -6.45 -31.96
CA HIS A 29 4.76 -6.63 -30.53
C HIS A 29 6.13 -6.33 -29.95
N ILE A 30 6.27 -5.20 -29.26
CA ILE A 30 7.38 -4.99 -28.37
C ILE A 30 7.28 -6.16 -27.40
N ASN A 31 8.28 -7.03 -27.39
CA ASN A 31 8.44 -8.01 -26.32
C ASN A 31 8.54 -7.19 -25.04
N ALA A 32 7.40 -7.01 -24.36
CA ALA A 32 7.40 -6.51 -23.01
C ALA A 32 8.28 -7.48 -22.23
N THR A 33 9.45 -7.00 -21.81
CA THR A 33 10.22 -7.66 -20.76
C THR A 33 9.23 -8.03 -19.66
N PRO A 34 9.21 -9.29 -19.19
CA PRO A 34 8.36 -9.67 -18.08
C PRO A 34 8.56 -8.64 -16.98
N ALA A 35 7.49 -7.96 -16.56
CA ALA A 35 7.57 -7.11 -15.39
C ALA A 35 8.12 -8.00 -14.26
N SER A 36 9.23 -7.56 -13.66
CA SER A 36 9.77 -8.21 -12.46
C SER A 36 8.60 -8.49 -11.52
N LYS A 37 8.35 -9.77 -11.22
CA LYS A 37 7.27 -10.19 -10.33
C LYS A 37 7.42 -9.41 -9.02
N ALA A 38 6.39 -8.66 -8.62
CA ALA A 38 6.44 -7.88 -7.38
C ALA A 38 6.74 -8.82 -6.20
N VAL A 39 7.64 -8.39 -5.31
CA VAL A 39 7.96 -9.12 -4.09
C VAL A 39 6.93 -8.74 -3.03
N SER A 40 6.25 -9.74 -2.48
CA SER A 40 5.27 -9.51 -1.41
C SER A 40 5.97 -9.32 -0.07
N LEU A 41 5.61 -8.24 0.62
CA LEU A 41 5.96 -8.00 2.02
C LEU A 41 4.64 -7.85 2.79
N THR A 42 4.42 -8.70 3.79
CA THR A 42 3.26 -8.56 4.67
C THR A 42 3.75 -8.22 6.06
N LEU A 43 3.27 -7.09 6.58
CA LEU A 43 3.50 -6.62 7.93
C LEU A 43 2.22 -6.79 8.75
N VAL A 44 2.37 -7.18 10.01
CA VAL A 44 1.27 -7.30 10.97
C VAL A 44 1.61 -6.47 12.20
N ILE A 45 0.68 -5.63 12.63
CA ILE A 45 0.80 -4.85 13.87
C ILE A 45 -0.07 -5.54 14.91
N ASN A 46 0.59 -6.01 15.97
CA ASN A 46 -0.09 -6.62 17.12
C ASN A 46 -0.03 -5.65 18.31
N PRO A 47 -1.17 -5.19 18.85
CA PRO A 47 -1.22 -4.23 19.96
C PRO A 47 -0.76 -4.81 21.31
N ASP A 48 -0.89 -6.14 21.49
CA ASP A 48 -0.86 -6.78 22.81
C ASP A 48 0.40 -7.64 23.04
N ARG A 49 1.55 -7.18 22.55
CA ARG A 49 2.83 -7.88 22.78
C ARG A 49 3.39 -7.50 24.14
N PHE A 50 3.60 -8.48 25.03
CA PHE A 50 4.22 -8.24 26.33
C PHE A 50 5.65 -7.68 26.18
N PHE A 51 5.87 -6.45 26.62
CA PHE A 51 7.14 -5.74 26.53
C PHE A 51 8.02 -6.05 27.75
N ASN A 52 7.53 -5.74 28.95
CA ASN A 52 8.14 -6.13 30.23
C ASN A 52 7.16 -5.96 31.39
N SER A 53 7.56 -6.38 32.59
CA SER A 53 6.72 -6.32 33.80
C SER A 53 6.37 -4.92 34.28
N SER A 54 7.14 -3.90 33.93
CA SER A 54 6.91 -2.52 34.38
C SER A 54 5.95 -1.76 33.47
N VAL A 55 5.94 -2.10 32.17
CA VAL A 55 5.18 -1.37 31.16
C VAL A 55 3.96 -2.15 30.66
N GLY A 56 3.99 -3.48 30.74
CA GLY A 56 2.91 -4.34 30.24
C GLY A 56 3.03 -4.62 28.74
N THR A 57 1.91 -4.67 28.04
CA THR A 57 1.86 -4.88 26.59
C THR A 57 2.08 -3.60 25.82
N GLN A 58 2.67 -3.71 24.63
CA GLN A 58 2.87 -2.61 23.69
C GLN A 58 2.73 -3.11 22.24
N PRO A 59 2.45 -2.21 21.29
CA PRO A 59 2.29 -2.58 19.90
C PRO A 59 3.65 -2.95 19.27
N SER A 60 3.64 -3.88 18.31
CA SER A 60 4.83 -4.33 17.59
C SER A 60 4.52 -4.70 16.14
N TYR A 61 5.37 -4.29 15.21
CA TYR A 61 5.40 -4.79 13.83
C TYR A 61 6.05 -6.19 13.77
N PHE A 62 5.49 -7.04 12.93
CA PHE A 62 6.03 -8.34 12.54
C PHE A 62 5.98 -8.50 11.04
N ILE A 63 6.92 -9.28 10.50
CA ILE A 63 6.83 -9.80 9.13
C ILE A 63 6.02 -11.10 9.18
N LEU A 64 4.94 -11.18 8.41
CA LEU A 64 4.23 -12.44 8.19
C LEU A 64 4.88 -13.16 7.01
N ASN A 65 5.57 -14.26 7.30
CA ASN A 65 6.25 -15.07 6.30
C ASN A 65 5.90 -16.55 6.51
N ASN A 66 5.34 -17.19 5.48
CA ASN A 66 4.92 -18.59 5.50
C ASN A 66 4.06 -18.96 6.74
N GLY A 67 3.13 -18.08 7.12
CA GLY A 67 2.23 -18.30 8.27
C GLY A 67 2.87 -18.08 9.64
N THR A 68 4.13 -17.63 9.69
CA THR A 68 4.84 -17.32 10.95
C THR A 68 5.11 -15.84 11.07
N LEU A 69 4.97 -15.30 12.29
CA LEU A 69 5.35 -13.93 12.62
C LEU A 69 6.84 -13.89 12.96
N GLN A 70 7.59 -13.10 12.20
CA GLN A 70 9.03 -12.90 12.37
C GLN A 70 9.30 -11.45 12.81
N SER A 71 10.42 -11.23 13.50
CA SER A 71 10.82 -9.87 13.90
C SER A 71 10.90 -8.94 12.70
N ALA A 72 10.37 -7.73 12.83
CA ALA A 72 10.52 -6.68 11.83
C ALA A 72 11.84 -5.88 11.98
N GLU A 73 12.72 -6.28 12.90
CA GLU A 73 14.00 -5.58 13.14
C GLU A 73 14.86 -5.49 11.88
N TYR A 74 14.88 -6.57 11.08
CA TYR A 74 15.57 -6.62 9.80
C TYR A 74 14.64 -7.18 8.72
N ILE A 75 14.26 -6.32 7.77
CA ILE A 75 13.48 -6.68 6.58
C ILE A 75 14.44 -6.77 5.40
N TYR A 76 14.46 -7.90 4.68
CA TYR A 76 15.33 -8.09 3.52
C TYR A 76 14.52 -7.98 2.24
N LEU A 77 14.90 -7.05 1.35
CA LEU A 77 14.22 -6.80 0.09
C LEU A 77 15.23 -6.77 -1.06
N PRO A 78 14.85 -7.20 -2.27
CA PRO A 78 15.74 -7.06 -3.41
C PRO A 78 15.86 -5.60 -3.86
N GLN A 79 17.02 -5.22 -4.39
CA GLN A 79 17.26 -3.92 -5.01
C GLN A 79 16.40 -3.70 -6.27
N TYR A 80 16.09 -2.44 -6.57
CA TYR A 80 15.37 -1.98 -7.77
C TYR A 80 14.11 -2.80 -8.11
N SER A 81 13.38 -3.20 -7.07
CA SER A 81 12.26 -4.12 -7.17
C SER A 81 10.98 -3.50 -6.68
N THR A 82 9.89 -3.80 -7.39
CA THR A 82 8.54 -3.46 -6.93
C THR A 82 8.19 -4.33 -5.74
N ILE A 83 7.89 -3.69 -4.61
CA ILE A 83 7.39 -4.35 -3.40
C ILE A 83 5.88 -4.18 -3.35
N ALA A 84 5.16 -5.28 -3.24
CA ALA A 84 3.74 -5.29 -2.92
C ALA A 84 3.59 -5.43 -1.40
N LEU A 85 3.36 -4.31 -0.74
CA LEU A 85 3.22 -4.21 0.70
C LEU A 85 1.77 -4.43 1.13
N THR A 86 1.58 -5.24 2.14
CA THR A 86 0.34 -5.37 2.91
C THR A 86 0.65 -5.07 4.37
N ILE A 87 -0.07 -4.15 4.99
CA ILE A 87 -0.01 -3.89 6.43
C ILE A 87 -1.36 -4.30 7.01
N ILE A 88 -1.36 -5.19 8.00
CA ILE A 88 -2.55 -5.60 8.73
C ILE A 88 -2.41 -5.03 10.13
N ASP A 89 -3.26 -4.07 10.48
CA ASP A 89 -3.25 -3.43 11.78
C ASP A 89 -4.37 -3.99 12.67
N TRP A 90 -4.04 -4.64 13.78
CA TRP A 90 -5.02 -5.07 14.79
C TRP A 90 -5.15 -4.11 15.96
N ASP A 91 -4.40 -3.01 15.94
CA ASP A 91 -4.47 -1.96 16.94
C ASP A 91 -5.60 -0.96 16.58
N SER A 92 -6.44 -0.64 17.56
CA SER A 92 -7.47 0.39 17.43
C SER A 92 -7.03 1.75 17.99
N GLY A 93 -5.90 1.78 18.70
CA GLY A 93 -5.42 2.95 19.41
C GLY A 93 -4.95 4.05 18.48
N SER A 94 -5.67 5.19 18.46
CA SER A 94 -5.14 6.40 17.85
C SER A 94 -4.02 6.97 18.71
N SER A 95 -2.91 7.34 18.06
CA SER A 95 -1.75 7.92 18.70
C SER A 95 -1.49 9.32 18.17
N TYR A 96 -0.77 10.15 18.93
CA TYR A 96 -0.37 11.45 18.40
C TYR A 96 0.57 11.26 17.21
N VAL A 97 0.20 11.86 16.07
CA VAL A 97 0.97 11.83 14.82
C VAL A 97 1.11 13.25 14.31
N SER A 98 2.33 13.66 13.96
CA SER A 98 2.56 14.95 13.30
C SER A 98 1.90 14.96 11.92
N ALA A 99 1.26 16.07 11.56
CA ALA A 99 0.54 16.22 10.29
C ALA A 99 1.40 15.94 9.04
N GLN A 100 2.72 16.05 9.13
CA GLN A 100 3.63 15.70 8.04
C GLN A 100 3.55 14.23 7.63
N TYR A 101 3.16 13.34 8.55
CA TYR A 101 3.03 11.90 8.28
C TYR A 101 1.64 11.48 7.84
N ALA A 102 0.68 12.42 7.73
CA ALA A 102 -0.70 12.14 7.32
C ALA A 102 -0.86 11.87 5.81
N ASN A 103 0.12 12.29 5.00
CA ASN A 103 0.11 12.07 3.56
C ASN A 103 0.85 10.78 3.21
N VAL A 104 0.30 10.01 2.27
CA VAL A 104 1.00 8.89 1.67
C VAL A 104 2.08 9.42 0.73
N SER A 105 3.28 8.85 0.76
CA SER A 105 4.37 9.22 -0.14
C SER A 105 5.27 8.04 -0.48
N GLY A 106 5.94 8.10 -1.64
CA GLY A 106 6.89 7.07 -2.08
C GLY A 106 6.27 5.77 -2.55
N THR A 107 4.94 5.65 -2.48
CA THR A 107 4.18 4.55 -3.07
C THR A 107 3.78 4.88 -4.52
N SER A 108 3.26 3.90 -5.25
CA SER A 108 2.69 4.12 -6.58
C SER A 108 1.58 5.17 -6.51
N ASN A 109 1.74 6.24 -7.29
CA ASN A 109 0.86 7.41 -7.29
C ASN A 109 0.71 8.13 -5.94
N ASN A 110 1.58 7.88 -4.96
CA ASN A 110 1.44 8.37 -3.58
C ASN A 110 0.07 8.04 -2.98
N GLN A 111 -0.38 6.81 -3.21
CA GLN A 111 -1.66 6.31 -2.71
C GLN A 111 -1.49 4.98 -1.97
N VAL A 112 -2.47 4.69 -1.13
CA VAL A 112 -2.67 3.41 -0.44
C VAL A 112 -4.13 2.99 -0.60
N ALA A 113 -4.36 1.69 -0.74
CA ALA A 113 -5.69 1.09 -0.69
C ALA A 113 -5.98 0.71 0.77
N ILE A 114 -7.05 1.24 1.37
CA ILE A 114 -7.41 0.95 2.75
C ILE A 114 -8.68 0.09 2.75
N TYR A 115 -8.65 -1.01 3.49
CA TYR A 115 -9.79 -1.87 3.81
C TYR A 115 -10.10 -1.69 5.30
N ASN A 116 -11.26 -1.12 5.60
CA ASN A 116 -11.69 -0.95 6.99
C ASN A 116 -12.16 -2.28 7.58
N SER A 117 -11.68 -2.63 8.76
CA SER A 117 -12.05 -3.79 9.60
C SER A 117 -11.16 -5.04 9.43
N THR A 118 -9.97 -5.00 10.01
CA THR A 118 -9.16 -6.20 10.29
C THR A 118 -9.59 -6.94 11.55
N ALA A 119 -10.31 -6.27 12.45
CA ALA A 119 -10.86 -6.90 13.63
C ALA A 119 -12.09 -7.72 13.25
N VAL A 120 -11.88 -9.00 12.96
CA VAL A 120 -12.94 -9.99 12.98
C VAL A 120 -13.49 -10.00 14.42
N ASN A 121 -14.66 -9.38 14.64
CA ASN A 121 -15.38 -9.20 15.92
C ASN A 121 -15.27 -7.83 16.64
N ASP A 122 -14.76 -6.75 16.02
CA ASP A 122 -14.94 -5.43 16.65
C ASP A 122 -16.37 -4.92 16.43
N THR A 123 -17.18 -4.96 17.48
CA THR A 123 -18.57 -4.45 17.48
C THR A 123 -18.68 -2.93 17.56
N SER A 124 -17.56 -2.22 17.72
CA SER A 124 -17.52 -0.75 17.85
C SER A 124 -17.40 -0.02 16.51
N MET A 125 -17.03 -0.72 15.42
CA MET A 125 -16.94 -0.17 14.08
C MET A 125 -18.25 -0.43 13.29
N PRO A 126 -18.91 0.61 12.74
CA PRO A 126 -20.03 0.42 11.83
C PRO A 126 -19.52 -0.33 10.58
N GLN A 127 -20.04 -1.55 10.41
CA GLN A 127 -19.99 -2.41 9.23
C GLN A 127 -18.95 -2.03 8.16
N ALA A 128 -17.88 -2.81 8.10
CA ALA A 128 -16.78 -2.71 7.14
C ALA A 128 -17.21 -2.17 5.77
N ASN A 129 -16.55 -1.12 5.27
CA ASN A 129 -16.54 -0.87 3.85
C ASN A 129 -15.76 -2.03 3.21
N GLU A 130 -16.49 -3.04 2.73
CA GLU A 130 -15.97 -4.25 2.08
C GLU A 130 -15.16 -3.94 0.81
N SER A 131 -15.33 -2.74 0.22
CA SER A 131 -14.55 -2.27 -0.91
C SER A 131 -13.41 -1.37 -0.43
N PRO A 132 -12.18 -1.59 -0.90
CA PRO A 132 -11.10 -0.66 -0.63
C PRO A 132 -11.41 0.70 -1.23
N TRP A 133 -10.92 1.74 -0.58
CA TRP A 133 -10.77 3.05 -1.23
C TRP A 133 -9.30 3.41 -1.36
N MET A 134 -8.97 4.04 -2.48
CA MET A 134 -7.64 4.60 -2.70
C MET A 134 -7.60 6.00 -2.08
N THR A 135 -6.57 6.28 -1.29
CA THR A 135 -6.34 7.62 -0.73
C THR A 135 -4.86 7.97 -0.75
N SER A 136 -4.56 9.26 -0.82
CA SER A 136 -3.22 9.82 -0.61
C SER A 136 -3.06 10.44 0.79
N PHE A 137 -4.08 10.33 1.63
CA PHE A 137 -4.15 11.00 2.93
C PHE A 137 -5.02 10.22 3.91
N VAL A 138 -4.59 10.17 5.17
CA VAL A 138 -5.37 9.66 6.30
C VAL A 138 -5.43 10.77 7.35
N ASN A 139 -6.63 11.05 7.89
CA ASN A 139 -6.76 12.05 8.95
C ASN A 139 -5.95 11.60 10.16
N VAL A 140 -5.14 12.50 10.74
CA VAL A 140 -4.30 12.23 11.91
C VAL A 140 -5.06 11.61 13.08
N SER A 141 -6.35 11.91 13.25
CA SER A 141 -7.18 11.32 14.31
C SER A 141 -7.44 9.83 14.13
N ASN A 142 -7.27 9.31 12.92
CA ASN A 142 -7.56 7.92 12.55
C ASN A 142 -6.28 7.08 12.40
N ILE A 143 -5.10 7.71 12.47
CA ILE A 143 -3.81 7.02 12.34
C ILE A 143 -3.47 6.37 13.68
N ALA A 144 -3.31 5.05 13.66
CA ALA A 144 -2.79 4.29 14.80
C ALA A 144 -1.27 4.19 14.72
N HIS A 145 -0.75 3.93 13.52
CA HIS A 145 0.67 3.69 13.26
C HIS A 145 1.14 4.36 11.97
N THR A 146 2.45 4.39 11.73
CA THR A 146 2.97 4.70 10.40
C THR A 146 4.03 3.68 10.01
N PHE A 147 4.17 3.44 8.71
CA PHE A 147 5.35 2.81 8.16
C PHE A 147 6.10 3.84 7.33
N THR A 148 7.14 4.42 7.91
CA THR A 148 7.93 5.47 7.29
C THR A 148 9.36 4.99 7.07
N VAL A 149 9.83 5.10 5.83
CA VAL A 149 11.21 4.85 5.44
C VAL A 149 11.76 6.15 4.85
N SER A 150 12.88 6.63 5.38
CA SER A 150 13.51 7.86 4.87
C SER A 150 15.01 7.67 4.70
N GLY A 151 15.55 8.31 3.65
CA GLY A 151 16.99 8.34 3.35
C GLY A 151 17.42 7.49 2.15
N ASN A 152 18.62 7.79 1.64
CA ASN A 152 19.32 7.00 0.59
C ASN A 152 18.48 6.67 -0.67
N GLY A 153 17.61 7.60 -1.09
CA GLY A 153 16.76 7.47 -2.28
C GLY A 153 15.41 6.78 -2.07
N MET A 154 15.15 6.21 -0.89
CA MET A 154 13.88 5.60 -0.53
C MET A 154 13.15 6.50 0.47
N ASN A 155 12.01 7.06 0.06
CA ASN A 155 11.20 7.98 0.87
C ASN A 155 9.74 7.51 0.84
N VAL A 156 9.43 6.51 1.64
CA VAL A 156 8.09 5.92 1.74
C VAL A 156 7.44 6.39 3.03
N ASN A 157 6.21 6.87 2.96
CA ASN A 157 5.39 7.11 4.14
C ASN A 157 4.00 6.54 3.92
N ILE A 158 3.59 5.65 4.81
CA ILE A 158 2.24 5.07 4.81
C ILE A 158 1.67 5.31 6.22
N PRO A 159 0.77 6.29 6.38
CA PRO A 159 -0.02 6.40 7.60
C PRO A 159 -1.03 5.26 7.67
N VAL A 160 -0.95 4.48 8.74
CA VAL A 160 -1.74 3.26 8.94
C VAL A 160 -2.95 3.58 9.80
N GLN A 161 -4.13 3.41 9.22
CA GLN A 161 -5.37 3.57 9.94
C GLN A 161 -5.59 2.41 10.92
N GLY A 162 -6.06 2.72 12.13
CA GLY A 162 -6.39 1.69 13.12
C GLY A 162 -7.43 0.70 12.59
N LEU A 163 -7.29 -0.57 12.98
CA LEU A 163 -8.15 -1.68 12.57
C LEU A 163 -8.35 -1.81 11.05
N SER A 164 -7.29 -1.63 10.27
CA SER A 164 -7.36 -1.68 8.81
C SER A 164 -6.33 -2.63 8.18
N THR A 165 -6.64 -3.08 6.96
CA THR A 165 -5.63 -3.66 6.07
C THR A 165 -5.32 -2.65 4.99
N GLU A 166 -4.04 -2.33 4.84
CA GLU A 166 -3.56 -1.37 3.86
C GLU A 166 -2.69 -2.05 2.82
N LEU A 167 -2.92 -1.77 1.54
CA LEU A 167 -2.09 -2.24 0.44
C LEU A 167 -1.49 -1.07 -0.31
N ALA A 168 -0.17 -1.14 -0.51
CA ALA A 168 0.59 -0.20 -1.29
C ALA A 168 1.63 -0.93 -2.13
N THR A 169 2.12 -0.26 -3.16
CA THR A 169 3.33 -0.69 -3.87
C THR A 169 4.38 0.41 -3.81
N PHE A 170 5.64 0.06 -3.59
CA PHE A 170 6.77 1.01 -3.64
C PHE A 170 7.96 0.35 -4.33
N GLN A 171 8.94 1.16 -4.73
CA GLN A 171 10.17 0.68 -5.36
C GLN A 171 11.31 0.72 -4.34
N THR A 172 12.06 -0.37 -4.22
CA THR A 172 13.34 -0.33 -3.52
C THR A 172 14.38 0.41 -4.33
N SER A 173 15.36 0.97 -3.62
CA SER A 173 16.46 1.74 -4.20
C SER A 173 17.70 0.86 -4.41
N ALA A 174 18.88 1.49 -4.51
CA ALA A 174 20.16 0.80 -4.55
C ALA A 174 20.37 -0.08 -3.30
N PRO A 175 21.28 -1.06 -3.36
CA PRO A 175 21.66 -1.85 -2.19
C PRO A 175 22.12 -0.97 -1.04
N GLY A 176 21.73 -1.34 0.17
CA GLY A 176 22.06 -0.59 1.36
C GLY A 176 21.12 -0.86 2.52
N GLN A 177 21.42 -0.25 3.66
CA GLN A 177 20.57 -0.31 4.84
C GLN A 177 19.79 1.00 4.98
N TYR A 178 18.49 0.87 5.20
CA TYR A 178 17.53 1.95 5.37
C TYR A 178 16.85 1.79 6.72
N ILE A 179 16.48 2.91 7.35
CA ILE A 179 15.73 2.87 8.61
C ILE A 179 14.24 2.97 8.28
N TRP A 180 13.46 2.06 8.84
CA TRP A 180 12.01 2.20 8.90
C TRP A 180 11.61 2.52 10.33
N VAL A 181 10.60 3.38 10.50
CA VAL A 181 10.14 3.85 11.81
C VAL A 181 8.65 4.18 11.77
N CYS A 182 7.95 3.81 12.83
CA CYS A 182 6.63 4.34 13.16
C CYS A 182 6.81 5.72 13.80
N ASN A 183 6.08 6.72 13.30
CA ASN A 183 6.07 8.09 13.79
C ASN A 183 4.77 8.43 14.53
N ALA A 184 3.95 7.43 14.82
CA ALA A 184 2.82 7.54 15.73
C ALA A 184 3.32 7.27 17.15
N MET A 185 3.05 8.19 18.08
CA MET A 185 3.53 8.12 19.47
C MET A 185 2.77 7.05 20.29
N CYS A 186 2.91 5.78 19.88
CA CYS A 186 2.18 4.61 20.34
C CYS A 186 2.95 3.77 21.38
N GLY A 187 4.10 4.27 21.82
CA GLY A 187 4.92 3.65 22.85
C GLY A 187 4.59 4.17 24.24
N THR A 188 5.61 4.24 25.09
CA THR A 188 5.47 4.66 26.50
C THR A 188 6.33 5.86 26.85
N GLY A 189 6.22 6.33 28.10
CA GLY A 189 6.96 7.49 28.58
C GLY A 189 6.40 8.82 28.03
N PRO A 190 7.07 9.95 28.35
CA PRO A 190 6.62 11.28 27.95
C PRO A 190 6.47 11.37 26.43
N GLY A 191 5.26 11.70 25.97
CA GLY A 191 4.97 11.84 24.55
C GLY A 191 5.00 10.54 23.75
N GLY A 192 4.95 9.35 24.38
CA GLY A 192 4.76 8.07 23.70
C GLY A 192 5.95 7.57 22.87
N ALA A 193 7.14 8.16 23.03
CA ALA A 193 8.33 7.84 22.21
C ALA A 193 9.25 6.75 22.81
N GLY A 194 8.96 6.26 24.02
CA GLY A 194 9.71 5.21 24.71
C GLY A 194 9.14 3.81 24.48
N GLY A 195 9.73 2.80 25.12
CA GLY A 195 9.27 1.42 25.02
C GLY A 195 9.42 0.85 23.61
N ALA A 196 8.32 0.39 23.02
CA ALA A 196 8.26 -0.14 21.66
C ALA A 196 8.82 0.84 20.62
N MET A 197 8.51 2.13 20.76
CA MET A 197 9.01 3.20 19.88
C MET A 197 10.53 3.37 19.92
N ALA A 198 11.17 2.99 21.03
CA ALA A 198 12.61 3.07 21.20
C ALA A 198 13.32 1.71 21.00
N THR A 199 12.60 0.64 20.66
CA THR A 199 13.14 -0.73 20.61
C THR A 199 13.07 -1.30 19.19
N ALA A 200 14.21 -1.69 18.64
CA ALA A 200 14.27 -2.26 17.30
C ALA A 200 13.47 -3.57 17.23
N GLY A 201 12.77 -3.79 16.12
CA GLY A 201 11.86 -4.92 15.94
C GLY A 201 10.51 -4.78 16.65
N TRP A 202 10.24 -3.62 17.24
CA TRP A 202 8.90 -3.23 17.69
C TRP A 202 8.31 -2.21 16.73
N MET A 203 8.66 -0.93 16.90
CA MET A 203 8.11 0.18 16.12
C MET A 203 9.16 0.86 15.23
N TRP A 204 10.36 0.30 15.15
CA TRP A 204 11.36 0.70 14.17
C TRP A 204 12.33 -0.45 13.88
N GLY A 205 13.11 -0.30 12.82
CA GLY A 205 14.13 -1.27 12.44
C GLY A 205 14.81 -0.91 11.13
N TYR A 206 15.34 -1.92 10.46
CA TYR A 206 16.16 -1.79 9.27
C TYR A 206 15.54 -2.52 8.08
N ILE A 207 15.63 -1.90 6.91
CA ILE A 207 15.41 -2.55 5.62
C ILE A 207 16.78 -2.72 4.96
N ASN A 208 17.19 -3.96 4.76
CA ASN A 208 18.39 -4.32 4.02
C ASN A 208 17.98 -4.60 2.57
N VAL A 209 18.40 -3.70 1.68
CA VAL A 209 18.22 -3.85 0.23
C VAL A 209 19.46 -4.50 -0.35
N MET A 210 19.30 -5.61 -1.08
CA MET A 210 20.39 -6.45 -1.61
C MET A 210 20.14 -6.93 -3.05
#